data_AF-A7SNH1-F1
#
_entry.id   AF-A7SNH1-F1
#
_cell.length_a   1.000
_cell.length_b   1.000
_cell.length_c   1.000
_cell.angle_alpha   90.00
_cell.angle_beta   90.00
_cell.angle_gamma   90.00
#
_symmetry.space_group_name_H-M   'P 1'
#
loop_
_entity.id
_entity.type
_entity.pdbx_description
1 polymer ?
#
loop_
_entity_poly.entity_id
_entity_poly.type
_entity_poly.pdbx_seq_one_letter_code
_entity_poly.pdbx_strand_id
1 'polypeptide(L)'
;MSCKDILDRGESKGSGGYYIDPERKGEGPFPVYCDMTNEGGGWMMTLNLTYEASRAAFTPEESFRSLSKFRDGYMGITSNAMGLLQSLTSFTQMRFVCHKQAVGRTLHIVTTPDSKGKAVVDYFSAKTDILPSACRSFTEGAGNNALLTGRCHRWGRDSSGAAFVGLWGHASLPNQVWRMYDHTMYEATMYHWVFKNGRHDCDDTGSAKTDGDFWKIFIR
;
A
#
# COMPACT_ATOMS: atom_id res chain seq x y z
N MET A 1 -20.58 -0.07 -1.75
CA MET A 1 -20.27 1.19 -2.47
C MET A 1 -18.84 1.58 -2.11
N SER A 2 -17.94 1.61 -3.09
CA SER A 2 -16.51 1.97 -2.96
C SER A 2 -16.20 3.29 -3.69
N CYS A 3 -14.96 3.80 -3.59
CA CYS A 3 -14.50 4.93 -4.39
C CYS A 3 -14.62 4.67 -5.91
N LYS A 4 -14.38 3.42 -6.33
CA LYS A 4 -14.53 3.00 -7.72
C LYS A 4 -15.98 3.05 -8.16
N ASP A 5 -16.90 2.56 -7.33
CA ASP A 5 -18.34 2.61 -7.63
C ASP A 5 -18.83 4.06 -7.83
N ILE A 6 -18.37 4.98 -6.97
CA ILE A 6 -18.71 6.41 -7.04
C ILE A 6 -18.18 7.01 -8.35
N LEU A 7 -16.94 6.71 -8.73
CA LEU A 7 -16.36 7.19 -9.98
C LEU A 7 -17.13 6.67 -11.20
N ASP A 8 -17.42 5.36 -11.23
CA ASP A 8 -18.10 4.70 -12.36
C ASP A 8 -19.54 5.20 -12.55
N ARG A 9 -20.19 5.69 -11.49
CA ARG A 9 -21.51 6.32 -11.53
C ARG A 9 -21.49 7.78 -12.00
N GLY A 10 -20.31 8.37 -12.22
CA GLY A 10 -20.17 9.78 -12.56
C GLY A 10 -20.43 10.73 -11.38
N GLU A 11 -20.37 10.22 -10.14
CA GLU A 11 -20.66 10.97 -8.92
C GLU A 11 -19.43 11.66 -8.31
N SER A 12 -18.26 11.49 -8.94
CA SER A 12 -17.02 12.13 -8.52
C SER A 12 -17.11 13.66 -8.53
N LYS A 13 -16.69 14.28 -7.43
CA LYS A 13 -16.50 15.73 -7.26
C LYS A 13 -15.01 16.11 -7.20
N GLY A 14 -14.12 15.21 -7.60
CA GLY A 14 -12.66 15.33 -7.45
C GLY A 14 -12.13 14.57 -6.23
N SER A 15 -10.81 14.51 -6.06
CA SER A 15 -10.19 13.78 -4.95
C SER A 15 -10.51 14.42 -3.60
N GLY A 16 -10.84 13.62 -2.59
CA GLY A 16 -11.28 14.13 -1.30
C GLY A 16 -11.95 13.09 -0.41
N GLY A 17 -12.67 13.57 0.61
CA GLY A 17 -13.43 12.71 1.52
C GLY A 17 -14.77 12.29 0.92
N TYR A 18 -15.06 10.99 0.96
CA TYR A 18 -16.34 10.41 0.53
C TYR A 18 -16.86 9.44 1.59
N TYR A 19 -18.18 9.31 1.70
CA TYR A 19 -18.78 8.24 2.49
C TYR A 19 -18.92 6.99 1.63
N ILE A 20 -18.41 5.87 2.13
CA ILE A 20 -18.54 4.56 1.51
C ILE A 20 -19.33 3.63 2.40
N ASP A 21 -19.99 2.64 1.79
CA ASP A 21 -20.71 1.59 2.50
C ASP A 21 -20.39 0.23 1.86
N PRO A 22 -19.27 -0.40 2.24
CA PRO A 22 -18.87 -1.71 1.75
C PRO A 22 -19.85 -2.82 2.16
N GLU A 23 -20.42 -2.74 3.36
CA GLU A 23 -21.23 -3.81 3.94
C GLU A 23 -22.67 -3.82 3.42
N ARG A 24 -23.23 -2.66 3.03
CA ARG A 24 -24.65 -2.44 2.61
C ARG A 24 -25.70 -2.74 3.68
N LYS A 25 -25.42 -3.68 4.58
CA LYS A 25 -26.20 -4.07 5.76
C LYS A 25 -25.18 -4.29 6.90
N GLY A 26 -24.90 -3.23 7.64
CA GLY A 26 -23.89 -3.21 8.71
C GLY A 26 -24.03 -1.93 9.54
N GLU A 27 -22.94 -1.43 10.11
CA GLU A 27 -22.96 -0.20 10.92
C GLU A 27 -23.19 1.09 10.09
N GLY A 28 -23.38 0.95 8.78
CA GLY A 28 -23.67 2.04 7.85
C GLY A 28 -22.42 2.72 7.25
N PRO A 29 -22.64 3.79 6.46
CA PRO A 29 -21.57 4.47 5.74
C PRO A 29 -20.56 5.17 6.66
N PHE A 30 -19.29 5.19 6.26
CA PHE A 30 -18.23 5.90 6.98
C PHE A 30 -17.31 6.65 6.01
N PRO A 31 -16.63 7.72 6.45
CA PRO A 31 -15.83 8.54 5.57
C PRO A 31 -14.50 7.85 5.24
N VAL A 32 -14.02 8.02 4.01
CA VAL A 32 -12.68 7.61 3.54
C VAL A 32 -12.13 8.68 2.59
N TYR A 33 -10.83 8.62 2.33
CA TYR A 33 -10.24 9.40 1.23
C TYR A 33 -10.33 8.61 -0.08
N CYS A 34 -10.89 9.25 -1.11
CA CYS A 34 -10.84 8.76 -2.48
C CYS A 34 -9.97 9.68 -3.34
N ASP A 35 -8.97 9.09 -4.01
CA ASP A 35 -8.29 9.74 -5.12
C ASP A 35 -9.05 9.43 -6.43
N MET A 36 -9.71 10.46 -6.95
CA MET A 36 -10.55 10.40 -8.14
C MET A 36 -9.83 10.90 -9.39
N THR A 37 -8.56 11.31 -9.30
CA THR A 37 -7.84 11.97 -10.39
C THR A 37 -6.66 11.16 -10.88
N ASN A 38 -5.79 10.69 -9.99
CA ASN A 38 -4.54 10.06 -10.43
C ASN A 38 -4.78 8.61 -10.88
N GLU A 39 -4.04 8.16 -11.88
CA GLU A 39 -4.07 6.77 -12.38
C GLU A 39 -5.50 6.31 -12.74
N GLY A 40 -6.28 7.20 -13.36
CA GLY A 40 -7.67 6.95 -13.76
C GLY A 40 -8.70 7.02 -12.62
N GLY A 41 -8.30 7.41 -11.41
CA GLY A 41 -9.20 7.66 -10.28
C GLY A 41 -9.86 6.41 -9.68
N GLY A 42 -10.74 6.63 -8.69
CA GLY A 42 -11.50 5.57 -8.01
C GLY A 42 -10.72 4.85 -6.92
N TRP A 43 -9.59 5.41 -6.50
CA TRP A 43 -8.66 4.81 -5.55
C TRP A 43 -9.05 5.14 -4.11
N MET A 44 -9.29 4.13 -3.28
CA MET A 44 -9.53 4.31 -1.85
C MET A 44 -8.22 4.21 -1.07
N MET A 45 -7.94 5.18 -0.21
CA MET A 45 -6.72 5.18 0.61
C MET A 45 -6.83 4.19 1.78
N THR A 46 -5.83 3.32 1.93
CA THR A 46 -5.74 2.32 3.00
C THR A 46 -4.51 2.50 3.90
N LEU A 47 -3.57 3.34 3.48
CA LEU A 47 -2.43 3.80 4.26
C LEU A 47 -2.21 5.29 4.00
N ASN A 48 -2.01 6.04 5.07
CA ASN A 48 -1.53 7.42 5.07
C ASN A 48 -0.56 7.59 6.23
N LEU A 49 0.74 7.53 5.94
CA LEU A 49 1.79 7.80 6.92
C LEU A 49 2.60 8.99 6.43
N THR A 50 2.63 10.05 7.22
CA THR A 50 3.57 11.15 7.06
C THR A 50 4.51 11.15 8.26
N TYR A 51 5.81 11.11 7.99
CA TYR A 51 6.82 11.19 9.03
C TYR A 51 6.80 12.60 9.62
N GLU A 52 6.73 12.64 10.95
CA GLU A 52 6.91 13.83 11.77
C GLU A 52 7.63 13.38 13.04
N ALA A 53 8.73 14.06 13.41
CA ALA A 53 9.58 13.64 14.52
C ALA A 53 8.83 13.49 15.86
N SER A 54 7.76 14.25 16.07
CA SER A 54 6.94 14.24 17.29
C SER A 54 5.88 13.14 17.34
N ARG A 55 5.68 12.35 16.27
CA ARG A 55 4.63 11.32 16.24
C ARG A 55 5.00 10.10 17.06
N ALA A 56 3.99 9.52 17.71
CA ALA A 56 4.10 8.23 18.38
C ALA A 56 4.37 7.09 17.38
N ALA A 57 4.81 5.93 17.89
CA ALA A 57 5.02 4.74 17.07
C ALA A 57 3.72 4.34 16.32
N PHE A 58 3.85 4.00 15.04
CA PHE A 58 2.74 3.51 14.22
C PHE A 58 2.32 2.12 14.67
N THR A 59 1.02 1.88 14.72
CA THR A 59 0.42 0.56 14.92
C THR A 59 -0.70 0.38 13.89
N PRO A 60 -0.67 -0.68 13.06
CA PRO A 60 -1.74 -0.98 12.14
C PRO A 60 -3.06 -1.29 12.85
N GLU A 61 -4.15 -0.81 12.27
CA GLU A 61 -5.51 -0.96 12.80
C GLU A 61 -6.15 -2.27 12.32
N GLU A 62 -6.85 -2.98 13.21
CA GLU A 62 -7.48 -4.26 12.87
C GLU A 62 -8.82 -4.11 12.14
N SER A 63 -9.41 -2.92 12.15
CA SER A 63 -10.67 -2.63 11.47
C SER A 63 -10.46 -1.75 10.25
N PHE A 64 -11.07 -2.11 9.12
CA PHE A 64 -11.11 -1.23 7.94
C PHE A 64 -11.93 0.04 8.20
N ARG A 65 -12.74 0.11 9.27
CA ARG A 65 -13.46 1.35 9.64
C ARG A 65 -12.50 2.43 10.14
N SER A 66 -11.29 2.06 10.58
CA SER A 66 -10.24 3.01 10.94
C SER A 66 -9.72 3.83 9.76
N LEU A 67 -10.10 3.51 8.51
CA LEU A 67 -9.83 4.37 7.34
C LEU A 67 -10.49 5.76 7.45
N SER A 68 -11.49 5.92 8.33
CA SER A 68 -12.07 7.23 8.68
C SER A 68 -11.08 8.22 9.27
N LYS A 69 -9.94 7.73 9.80
CA LYS A 69 -8.83 8.53 10.34
C LYS A 69 -7.90 9.12 9.26
N PHE A 70 -8.27 9.06 7.98
CA PHE A 70 -7.39 9.50 6.88
C PHE A 70 -6.89 10.95 7.00
N ARG A 71 -7.63 11.82 7.69
CA ARG A 71 -7.27 13.24 7.92
C ARG A 71 -6.10 13.40 8.88
N ASP A 72 -5.81 12.41 9.71
CA ASP A 72 -4.80 12.50 10.76
C ASP A 72 -3.36 12.37 10.20
N GLY A 73 -3.20 11.94 8.95
CA GLY A 73 -1.88 11.66 8.36
C GLY A 73 -1.14 10.47 9.01
N TYR A 74 -1.82 9.73 9.90
CA TYR A 74 -1.37 8.52 10.56
C TYR A 74 -2.48 7.48 10.57
N MET A 75 -2.55 6.67 9.52
CA MET A 75 -3.56 5.64 9.44
C MET A 75 -3.06 4.52 8.55
N GLY A 76 -3.26 3.28 8.97
CA GLY A 76 -3.03 2.09 8.16
C GLY A 76 -3.74 0.91 8.80
N ILE A 77 -4.11 -0.08 7.99
CA ILE A 77 -4.87 -1.25 8.45
C ILE A 77 -4.03 -2.54 8.35
N THR A 78 -4.41 -3.58 9.07
CA THR A 78 -3.77 -4.90 8.93
C THR A 78 -4.15 -5.59 7.61
N SER A 79 -3.40 -6.62 7.21
CA SER A 79 -3.72 -7.43 6.03
C SER A 79 -5.04 -8.21 6.20
N ASN A 80 -5.41 -8.56 7.44
CA ASN A 80 -6.70 -9.19 7.74
C ASN A 80 -7.86 -8.22 7.51
N ALA A 81 -7.72 -6.98 7.98
CA ALA A 81 -8.69 -5.91 7.72
C ALA A 81 -8.83 -5.63 6.22
N MET A 82 -7.70 -5.62 5.51
CA MET A 82 -7.66 -5.52 4.05
C MET A 82 -8.39 -6.70 3.38
N GLY A 83 -8.22 -7.92 3.90
CA GLY A 83 -8.94 -9.12 3.45
C GLY A 83 -10.46 -9.02 3.57
N LEU A 84 -10.95 -8.53 4.71
CA LEU A 84 -12.37 -8.26 4.89
C LEU A 84 -12.86 -7.14 3.95
N LEU A 85 -12.10 -6.06 3.81
CA LEU A 85 -12.44 -5.00 2.87
C LEU A 85 -12.48 -5.49 1.42
N GLN A 86 -11.58 -6.40 1.06
CA GLN A 86 -11.52 -7.01 -0.26
C GLN A 86 -12.75 -7.87 -0.52
N SER A 87 -13.19 -8.68 0.45
CA SER A 87 -14.38 -9.52 0.27
C SER A 87 -15.67 -8.70 0.09
N LEU A 88 -15.71 -7.51 0.69
CA LEU A 88 -16.85 -6.59 0.63
C LEU A 88 -16.88 -5.72 -0.64
N THR A 89 -15.72 -5.35 -1.18
CA THR A 89 -15.62 -4.37 -2.29
C THR A 89 -15.10 -4.96 -3.60
N SER A 90 -14.56 -6.18 -3.57
CA SER A 90 -14.02 -6.89 -4.74
C SER A 90 -12.91 -6.14 -5.49
N PHE A 91 -12.18 -5.23 -4.82
CA PHE A 91 -11.04 -4.55 -5.45
C PHE A 91 -9.99 -5.55 -5.95
N THR A 92 -9.30 -5.18 -7.02
CA THR A 92 -8.38 -6.05 -7.77
C THR A 92 -7.00 -5.43 -8.00
N GLN A 93 -6.84 -4.14 -7.70
CA GLN A 93 -5.57 -3.44 -7.84
C GLN A 93 -5.18 -2.76 -6.53
N MET A 94 -3.87 -2.63 -6.34
CA MET A 94 -3.24 -1.80 -5.33
C MET A 94 -2.32 -0.78 -5.97
N ARG A 95 -2.17 0.37 -5.33
CA ARG A 95 -1.25 1.43 -5.71
C ARG A 95 -0.40 1.82 -4.52
N PHE A 96 0.90 1.86 -4.71
CA PHE A 96 1.90 2.16 -3.68
C PHE A 96 2.60 3.45 -4.05
N VAL A 97 2.63 4.40 -3.12
CA VAL A 97 3.31 5.68 -3.30
C VAL A 97 4.11 6.01 -2.05
N CYS A 98 5.39 6.32 -2.18
CA CYS A 98 6.16 6.89 -1.10
C CYS A 98 7.12 7.95 -1.63
N HIS A 99 7.54 8.88 -0.77
CA HIS A 99 8.56 9.88 -1.09
C HIS A 99 9.53 10.04 0.07
N LYS A 100 10.83 10.14 -0.29
CA LYS A 100 11.93 10.33 0.64
C LYS A 100 12.78 11.52 0.22
N GLN A 101 12.74 12.58 1.01
CA GLN A 101 13.46 13.83 0.70
C GLN A 101 14.97 13.64 0.70
N ALA A 102 15.51 12.90 1.67
CA ALA A 102 16.96 12.70 1.84
C ALA A 102 17.66 12.11 0.61
N VAL A 103 16.94 11.33 -0.20
CA VAL A 103 17.44 10.76 -1.47
C VAL A 103 16.74 11.34 -2.71
N GLY A 104 15.78 12.26 -2.52
CA GLY A 104 15.00 12.88 -3.61
C GLY A 104 14.18 11.90 -4.44
N ARG A 105 13.76 10.76 -3.88
CA ARG A 105 13.10 9.68 -4.64
C ARG A 105 11.65 9.51 -4.24
N THR A 106 10.84 9.26 -5.27
CA THR A 106 9.42 8.94 -5.25
C THR A 106 9.26 7.57 -5.89
N LEU A 107 8.80 6.61 -5.09
CA LEU A 107 8.30 5.34 -5.60
C LEU A 107 6.81 5.49 -5.86
N HIS A 108 6.36 5.22 -7.07
CA HIS A 108 4.95 5.22 -7.44
C HIS A 108 4.69 4.06 -8.41
N ILE A 109 3.99 3.02 -7.94
CA ILE A 109 3.62 1.87 -8.76
C ILE A 109 2.15 1.48 -8.57
N VAL A 110 1.57 0.92 -9.64
CA VAL A 110 0.19 0.42 -9.68
C VAL A 110 0.23 -1.05 -10.11
N THR A 111 -0.42 -1.95 -9.38
CA THR A 111 -0.47 -3.36 -9.78
C THR A 111 -1.26 -3.54 -11.07
N THR A 112 -0.84 -4.46 -11.94
CA THR A 112 -1.50 -4.72 -13.23
C THR A 112 -2.95 -5.23 -13.04
N PRO A 113 -3.89 -4.88 -13.93
CA PRO A 113 -5.28 -5.37 -13.88
C PRO A 113 -5.40 -6.79 -14.46
N ASP A 114 -4.51 -7.69 -14.04
CA ASP A 114 -4.45 -9.08 -14.49
C ASP A 114 -4.22 -10.03 -13.31
N SER A 115 -4.06 -11.32 -13.58
CA SER A 115 -3.84 -12.33 -12.54
C SER A 115 -2.57 -12.10 -11.72
N LYS A 116 -1.54 -11.43 -12.28
CA LYS A 116 -0.29 -11.15 -11.56
C LYS A 116 -0.49 -10.02 -10.55
N GLY A 117 -1.13 -8.93 -10.94
CA GLY A 117 -1.47 -7.87 -10.00
C GLY A 117 -2.49 -8.35 -8.96
N LYS A 118 -3.45 -9.19 -9.36
CA LYS A 118 -4.38 -9.82 -8.42
C LYS A 118 -3.69 -10.71 -7.39
N ALA A 119 -2.61 -11.40 -7.74
CA ALA A 119 -1.81 -12.17 -6.78
C ALA A 119 -1.16 -11.26 -5.72
N VAL A 120 -0.77 -10.03 -6.07
CA VAL A 120 -0.30 -9.02 -5.11
C VAL A 120 -1.41 -8.61 -4.15
N VAL A 121 -2.62 -8.37 -4.67
CA VAL A 121 -3.80 -8.08 -3.85
C VAL A 121 -4.10 -9.23 -2.89
N ASP A 122 -4.11 -10.47 -3.35
CA ASP A 122 -4.41 -11.63 -2.51
C ASP A 122 -3.37 -11.82 -1.39
N TYR A 123 -2.09 -11.57 -1.67
CA TYR A 123 -1.02 -11.61 -0.69
C TYR A 123 -1.18 -10.54 0.42
N PHE A 124 -1.43 -9.28 0.05
CA PHE A 124 -1.59 -8.18 1.02
C PHE A 124 -2.98 -8.11 1.66
N SER A 125 -3.94 -8.90 1.17
CA SER A 125 -5.27 -9.07 1.74
C SER A 125 -5.40 -10.33 2.61
N ALA A 126 -4.25 -10.91 3.03
CA ALA A 126 -4.19 -12.12 3.88
C ALA A 126 -4.93 -13.35 3.32
N LYS A 127 -5.16 -13.43 2.00
CA LYS A 127 -5.82 -14.59 1.37
C LYS A 127 -4.87 -15.73 1.07
N THR A 128 -3.59 -15.43 0.98
CA THR A 128 -2.53 -16.40 0.74
C THR A 128 -1.22 -15.92 1.36
N ASP A 129 -0.36 -16.87 1.71
CA ASP A 129 1.01 -16.61 2.14
C ASP A 129 2.03 -16.90 1.02
N ILE A 130 1.54 -17.24 -0.18
CA ILE A 130 2.39 -17.39 -1.37
C ILE A 130 2.86 -16.00 -1.80
N LEU A 131 4.18 -15.81 -1.83
CA LEU A 131 4.80 -14.58 -2.30
C LEU A 131 4.58 -14.44 -3.83
N PRO A 132 3.94 -13.37 -4.31
CA PRO A 132 3.73 -13.16 -5.73
C PRO A 132 5.03 -12.77 -6.44
N SER A 133 5.15 -13.08 -7.73
CA SER A 133 6.24 -12.59 -8.57
C SER A 133 6.21 -11.07 -8.67
N ALA A 134 7.37 -10.42 -8.54
CA ALA A 134 7.49 -8.97 -8.61
C ALA A 134 7.41 -8.44 -10.06
N CYS A 135 8.23 -8.99 -10.95
CA CYS A 135 8.27 -8.48 -12.32
C CYS A 135 6.98 -8.75 -13.08
N ARG A 136 6.52 -7.74 -13.82
CA ARG A 136 5.28 -7.75 -14.62
C ARG A 136 3.99 -7.80 -13.78
N SER A 137 4.04 -7.61 -12.47
CA SER A 137 2.84 -7.50 -11.62
C SER A 137 2.43 -6.05 -11.35
N PHE A 138 3.19 -5.08 -11.87
CA PHE A 138 2.94 -3.65 -11.68
C PHE A 138 3.43 -2.83 -12.89
N THR A 139 2.93 -1.60 -12.97
CA THR A 139 3.39 -0.53 -13.86
C THR A 139 3.85 0.68 -13.03
N GLU A 140 4.72 1.51 -13.59
CA GLU A 140 5.11 2.76 -12.95
C GLU A 140 4.01 3.81 -13.10
N GLY A 141 3.72 4.52 -12.00
CA GLY A 141 2.79 5.65 -11.99
C GLY A 141 3.48 6.97 -12.31
N ALA A 142 2.67 8.03 -12.47
CA ALA A 142 3.20 9.36 -12.78
C ALA A 142 4.20 9.85 -11.73
N GLY A 143 5.35 10.38 -12.19
CA GLY A 143 6.38 10.96 -11.33
C GLY A 143 7.26 9.96 -10.57
N ASN A 144 7.16 8.66 -10.89
CA ASN A 144 8.08 7.65 -10.36
C ASN A 144 9.53 7.95 -10.82
N ASN A 145 10.46 7.99 -9.86
CA ASN A 145 11.90 8.05 -10.13
C ASN A 145 12.68 7.10 -9.21
N ALA A 146 11.99 6.11 -8.63
CA ALA A 146 12.59 5.12 -7.75
C ALA A 146 13.53 4.17 -8.51
N LEU A 147 14.62 3.75 -7.86
CA LEU A 147 15.57 2.79 -8.40
C LEU A 147 15.12 1.34 -8.20
N LEU A 148 14.32 1.08 -7.15
CA LEU A 148 13.81 -0.24 -6.80
C LEU A 148 12.89 -0.81 -7.87
N THR A 149 12.09 0.01 -8.56
CA THR A 149 11.11 -0.44 -9.56
C THR A 149 11.77 -1.15 -10.75
N GLY A 150 12.92 -0.65 -11.21
CA GLY A 150 13.73 -1.27 -12.26
C GLY A 150 14.47 -2.55 -11.85
N ARG A 151 14.30 -3.00 -10.60
CA ARG A 151 15.05 -4.12 -10.02
C ARG A 151 14.16 -5.24 -9.48
N CYS A 152 12.94 -5.35 -10.01
CA CYS A 152 11.95 -6.35 -9.59
C CYS A 152 12.49 -7.79 -9.53
N HIS A 153 13.45 -8.18 -10.38
CA HIS A 153 14.06 -9.52 -10.39
C HIS A 153 14.89 -9.81 -9.13
N ARG A 154 15.27 -8.77 -8.40
CA ARG A 154 16.12 -8.81 -7.20
C ARG A 154 15.31 -8.61 -5.93
N TRP A 155 13.99 -8.58 -6.03
CA TRP A 155 13.14 -8.36 -4.87
C TRP A 155 13.02 -9.60 -3.99
N GLY A 156 12.86 -9.36 -2.69
CA GLY A 156 12.30 -10.34 -1.76
C GLY A 156 13.28 -11.37 -1.21
N ARG A 157 12.73 -12.19 -0.30
CA ARG A 157 13.37 -13.39 0.24
C ARG A 157 12.36 -14.52 0.35
N ASP A 158 12.72 -15.69 -0.17
CA ASP A 158 11.86 -16.89 -0.15
C ASP A 158 11.94 -17.67 1.16
N SER A 159 11.18 -18.77 1.24
CA SER A 159 11.11 -19.63 2.44
C SER A 159 12.39 -20.44 2.71
N SER A 160 13.28 -20.59 1.72
CA SER A 160 14.61 -21.17 1.93
C SER A 160 15.57 -20.16 2.58
N GLY A 161 15.19 -18.88 2.60
CA GLY A 161 16.01 -17.78 3.05
C GLY A 161 16.86 -17.17 1.93
N ALA A 162 16.70 -17.60 0.68
CA ALA A 162 17.42 -17.00 -0.45
C ALA A 162 16.88 -15.59 -0.73
N ALA A 163 17.78 -14.61 -0.83
CA ALA A 163 17.46 -13.24 -1.24
C ALA A 163 17.57 -13.09 -2.77
N PHE A 164 17.06 -11.98 -3.30
CA PHE A 164 17.12 -11.65 -4.73
C PHE A 164 16.35 -12.63 -5.63
N VAL A 165 15.16 -13.02 -5.18
CA VAL A 165 14.37 -14.11 -5.76
C VAL A 165 13.28 -13.63 -6.72
N GLY A 166 13.11 -12.32 -6.89
CA GLY A 166 12.13 -11.74 -7.80
C GLY A 166 10.70 -11.81 -7.26
N LEU A 167 10.54 -11.77 -5.94
CA LEU A 167 9.26 -11.93 -5.25
C LEU A 167 8.94 -10.69 -4.41
N TRP A 168 7.65 -10.42 -4.21
CA TRP A 168 7.20 -9.45 -3.21
C TRP A 168 7.39 -10.00 -1.80
N GLY A 169 7.67 -9.11 -0.84
CA GLY A 169 7.67 -9.48 0.57
C GLY A 169 8.87 -10.32 1.03
N HIS A 170 8.75 -10.82 2.26
CA HIS A 170 9.78 -11.58 2.96
C HIS A 170 9.14 -12.80 3.65
N ALA A 171 9.49 -14.01 3.23
CA ALA A 171 8.79 -15.23 3.66
C ALA A 171 8.88 -15.51 5.17
N SER A 172 9.95 -15.08 5.85
CA SER A 172 10.08 -15.24 7.31
C SER A 172 9.45 -14.09 8.13
N LEU A 173 8.81 -13.11 7.47
CA LEU A 173 8.06 -12.03 8.11
C LEU A 173 6.57 -12.08 7.73
N PRO A 174 5.90 -13.27 7.75
CA PRO A 174 4.55 -13.40 7.20
C PRO A 174 3.47 -12.76 8.06
N ASN A 175 3.83 -12.05 9.14
CA ASN A 175 2.88 -11.49 10.09
C ASN A 175 1.88 -10.56 9.37
N GLN A 176 0.60 -10.95 9.35
CA GLN A 176 -0.48 -10.24 8.69
C GLN A 176 -0.67 -8.81 9.23
N VAL A 177 -0.20 -8.53 10.44
CA VAL A 177 -0.18 -7.17 11.01
C VAL A 177 0.80 -6.26 10.27
N TRP A 178 1.99 -6.78 9.92
CA TRP A 178 3.12 -5.96 9.46
C TRP A 178 3.51 -6.14 7.99
N ARG A 179 2.93 -7.10 7.28
CA ARG A 179 3.25 -7.45 5.88
C ARG A 179 3.28 -6.24 4.91
N MET A 180 2.35 -5.28 5.07
CA MET A 180 2.29 -4.06 4.23
C MET A 180 3.29 -2.96 4.63
N TYR A 181 4.06 -3.17 5.69
CA TYR A 181 4.91 -2.15 6.31
C TYR A 181 6.34 -2.64 6.60
N ASP A 182 6.58 -3.95 6.57
CA ASP A 182 7.88 -4.57 6.86
C ASP A 182 8.37 -5.34 5.64
N HIS A 183 9.23 -4.70 4.84
CA HIS A 183 9.82 -5.26 3.63
C HIS A 183 8.77 -5.66 2.57
N THR A 184 7.78 -4.79 2.35
CA THR A 184 6.69 -4.96 1.37
C THR A 184 7.21 -5.22 -0.05
N MET A 185 8.17 -4.39 -0.47
CA MET A 185 8.98 -4.56 -1.66
C MET A 185 10.39 -4.09 -1.32
N TYR A 186 11.42 -4.87 -1.65
CA TYR A 186 12.78 -4.50 -1.33
C TYR A 186 13.81 -5.31 -2.12
N GLU A 187 14.94 -4.69 -2.44
CA GLU A 187 16.19 -5.38 -2.76
C GLU A 187 17.03 -5.41 -1.49
N ALA A 188 17.49 -6.59 -1.09
CA ALA A 188 18.30 -6.73 0.12
C ALA A 188 19.49 -5.77 0.14
N THR A 189 19.65 -5.06 1.26
CA THR A 189 20.74 -4.10 1.55
C THR A 189 20.81 -2.86 0.64
N MET A 190 19.79 -2.60 -0.18
CA MET A 190 19.85 -1.52 -1.18
C MET A 190 18.67 -0.55 -1.06
N TYR A 191 17.48 -0.97 -1.47
CA TYR A 191 16.30 -0.11 -1.59
C TYR A 191 15.09 -0.82 -1.01
N HIS A 192 14.42 -0.20 -0.04
CA HIS A 192 13.38 -0.83 0.73
C HIS A 192 12.09 0.01 0.74
N TRP A 193 10.95 -0.66 0.86
CA TRP A 193 9.71 -0.12 1.42
C TRP A 193 9.56 -0.67 2.84
N VAL A 194 9.86 0.15 3.84
CA VAL A 194 9.76 -0.22 5.27
C VAL A 194 9.27 0.97 6.09
N PHE A 195 8.24 0.74 6.89
CA PHE A 195 7.77 1.63 7.96
C PHE A 195 7.51 0.79 9.21
N LYS A 196 8.57 0.44 9.95
CA LYS A 196 8.47 -0.38 11.18
C LYS A 196 9.71 -0.25 12.04
N ASN A 197 9.54 -0.31 13.37
CA ASN A 197 10.64 -0.33 14.35
C ASN A 197 11.65 0.81 14.14
N GLY A 198 11.16 2.01 13.84
CA GLY A 198 12.00 3.19 13.60
C GLY A 198 12.63 3.28 12.22
N ARG A 199 12.55 2.24 11.38
CA ARG A 199 12.92 2.30 9.96
C ARG A 199 11.81 2.93 9.13
N HIS A 200 12.20 3.85 8.25
CA HIS A 200 11.34 4.71 7.45
C HIS A 200 11.98 4.85 6.07
N ASP A 201 12.00 3.72 5.37
CA ASP A 201 12.67 3.58 4.09
C ASP A 201 11.64 3.64 2.96
N CYS A 202 11.95 4.47 1.98
CA CYS A 202 11.24 4.59 0.73
C CYS A 202 12.25 4.66 -0.39
N ASP A 203 12.41 3.53 -1.08
CA ASP A 203 13.41 3.32 -2.12
C ASP A 203 14.84 3.50 -1.61
N ASP A 204 15.11 3.46 -0.32
CA ASP A 204 16.44 3.64 0.27
C ASP A 204 16.71 2.60 1.37
N THR A 205 17.83 2.75 2.08
CA THR A 205 18.16 1.93 3.24
C THR A 205 18.81 2.80 4.31
N GLY A 206 18.00 3.29 5.25
CA GLY A 206 18.48 3.99 6.45
C GLY A 206 18.90 5.44 6.24
N SER A 207 18.43 6.10 5.18
CA SER A 207 18.71 7.53 4.99
C SER A 207 17.98 8.39 6.03
N ALA A 208 18.40 9.65 6.15
CA ALA A 208 17.80 10.59 7.08
C ALA A 208 16.28 10.70 6.90
N LYS A 209 15.56 10.89 8.01
CA LYS A 209 14.11 11.08 8.04
C LYS A 209 13.83 12.58 8.06
N THR A 210 12.94 13.02 7.19
CA THR A 210 12.59 14.44 7.08
C THR A 210 11.10 14.60 7.25
N ASP A 211 10.68 15.58 8.04
CA ASP A 211 9.27 15.89 8.22
C ASP A 211 8.61 16.09 6.85
N GLY A 212 7.51 15.38 6.62
CA GLY A 212 6.82 15.34 5.32
C GLY A 212 7.19 14.17 4.41
N ASP A 213 8.22 13.36 4.72
CA ASP A 213 8.39 12.05 4.07
C ASP A 213 7.10 11.23 4.24
N PHE A 214 6.67 10.49 3.21
CA PHE A 214 5.37 9.81 3.28
C PHE A 214 5.33 8.42 2.63
N TRP A 215 4.36 7.62 3.08
CA TRP A 215 3.98 6.32 2.55
C TRP A 215 2.46 6.24 2.45
N LYS A 216 1.97 5.85 1.28
CA LYS A 216 0.55 5.77 0.95
C LYS A 216 0.26 4.51 0.15
N ILE A 217 -0.84 3.85 0.49
CA ILE A 217 -1.36 2.68 -0.21
C ILE A 217 -2.81 2.98 -0.55
N PHE A 218 -3.21 2.60 -1.76
CA PHE A 218 -4.57 2.71 -2.24
C PHE A 218 -5.03 1.40 -2.86
N ILE A 219 -6.34 1.19 -2.91
CA ILE A 219 -7.01 0.04 -3.52
C ILE A 219 -8.07 0.47 -4.54
N ARG A 220 -8.32 -0.36 -5.55
CA ARG A 220 -9.37 -0.15 -6.56
C ARG A 220 -9.85 -1.46 -7.19
#